data_AF-A0A8S8YY93-F1
#
_entry.id   AF-A0A8S8YY93-F1
#
_cell.length_a   1.000
_cell.length_b   1.000
_cell.length_c   1.000
_cell.angle_alpha   90.00
_cell.angle_beta   90.00
_cell.angle_gamma   90.00
#
_symmetry.space_group_name_H-M   'P 1'
#
loop_
_entity.id
_entity.type
_entity.pdbx_description
1 polymer ?
#
loop_
_entity_poly.entity_id
_entity_poly.type
_entity_poly.pdbx_seq_one_letter_code
_entity_poly.pdbx_strand_id
1 'polypeptide(L)'
;MGIDHPDFLEQQFEIVHAYSELGIDTILSCTPYDRGIEADEGIGSWAESNAVCFSNSYTSLVTNRESGLSALATALTGWAPRWGLHLAENRVPNILVKVECTMADSTDWSILGDWIGKQIRPEWGLPWGPMPRITGLPEWASFEMRKALTAAAANYGCPMLWADGHTIEAPEVGSYQGELTFTEDNLAERYRELSPKGRSTSSSSDAPKPASARLARLLRQ
;
A
#
# COMPACT_ATOMS: atom_id res chain seq x y z
N MET A 1 -25.43 -8.13 6.17
CA MET A 1 -25.25 -7.39 4.90
C MET A 1 -26.40 -7.85 4.00
N GLY A 2 -27.39 -7.00 3.76
CA GLY A 2 -28.62 -7.37 3.02
C GLY A 2 -28.75 -6.46 1.81
N ILE A 3 -28.18 -6.86 0.69
CA ILE A 3 -28.35 -6.18 -0.59
C ILE A 3 -29.60 -6.79 -1.22
N ASP A 4 -30.68 -6.01 -1.25
CA ASP A 4 -31.99 -6.44 -1.77
C ASP A 4 -32.09 -6.14 -3.28
N HIS A 5 -31.14 -6.67 -4.04
CA HIS A 5 -31.17 -6.66 -5.50
C HIS A 5 -31.38 -8.10 -5.99
N PRO A 6 -32.36 -8.34 -6.88
CA PRO A 6 -32.60 -9.69 -7.41
C PRO A 6 -31.32 -10.25 -8.02
N ASP A 7 -31.07 -11.53 -7.77
CA ASP A 7 -29.96 -12.30 -8.35
C ASP A 7 -28.56 -11.75 -8.05
N PHE A 8 -28.41 -10.85 -7.06
CA PHE A 8 -27.12 -10.22 -6.73
C PHE A 8 -26.02 -11.25 -6.49
N LEU A 9 -26.32 -12.30 -5.71
CA LEU A 9 -25.35 -13.34 -5.39
C LEU A 9 -24.97 -14.17 -6.63
N GLU A 10 -25.95 -14.50 -7.46
CA GLU A 10 -25.74 -15.24 -8.71
C GLU A 10 -24.84 -14.45 -9.66
N GLN A 11 -25.13 -13.16 -9.84
CA GLN A 11 -24.32 -12.25 -10.65
C GLN A 11 -22.88 -12.09 -10.12
N GLN A 12 -22.67 -12.05 -8.80
CA GLN A 12 -21.32 -12.04 -8.23
C GLN A 12 -20.57 -13.35 -8.56
N PHE A 13 -21.23 -14.51 -8.47
CA PHE A 13 -20.63 -15.78 -8.83
C PHE A 13 -20.34 -15.90 -10.33
N GLU A 14 -21.19 -15.37 -11.20
CA GLU A 14 -20.93 -15.32 -12.64
C GLU A 14 -19.63 -14.56 -12.96
N ILE A 15 -19.39 -13.42 -12.29
CA ILE A 15 -18.14 -12.65 -12.44
C ILE A 15 -16.93 -13.47 -11.98
N VAL A 16 -17.03 -14.11 -10.81
CA VAL A 16 -15.94 -14.95 -10.28
C VAL A 16 -15.65 -16.13 -11.20
N HIS A 17 -16.69 -16.79 -11.71
CA HIS A 17 -16.55 -17.90 -12.64
C HIS A 17 -15.88 -17.46 -13.94
N ALA A 18 -16.31 -16.36 -14.53
CA ALA A 18 -15.69 -15.81 -15.75
C ALA A 18 -14.20 -15.51 -15.56
N TYR A 19 -13.79 -14.96 -14.40
CA TYR A 19 -12.36 -14.77 -14.11
C TYR A 19 -11.61 -16.09 -13.94
N SER A 20 -12.21 -17.08 -13.29
CA SER A 20 -11.64 -18.42 -13.16
C SER A 20 -11.43 -19.09 -14.52
N GLU A 21 -12.38 -18.96 -15.46
CA GLU A 21 -12.25 -19.47 -16.83
C GLU A 21 -11.12 -18.78 -17.63
N LEU A 22 -10.78 -17.54 -17.29
CA LEU A 22 -9.61 -16.83 -17.83
C LEU A 22 -8.27 -17.30 -17.22
N GLY A 23 -8.32 -18.24 -16.28
CA GLY A 23 -7.15 -18.72 -15.53
C GLY A 23 -6.65 -17.72 -14.49
N ILE A 24 -7.52 -16.79 -14.06
CA ILE A 24 -7.24 -15.88 -12.95
C ILE A 24 -7.61 -16.59 -11.66
N ASP A 25 -6.71 -16.50 -10.70
CA ASP A 25 -6.93 -17.06 -9.40
C ASP A 25 -7.81 -16.16 -8.55
N THR A 26 -8.98 -16.66 -8.17
CA THR A 26 -10.03 -15.90 -7.47
C THR A 26 -9.76 -15.88 -5.96
N ILE A 27 -8.71 -15.16 -5.54
CA ILE A 27 -8.28 -15.03 -4.12
C ILE A 27 -9.37 -14.38 -3.26
N LEU A 28 -10.08 -13.41 -3.83
CA LEU A 28 -11.10 -12.60 -3.14
C LEU A 28 -10.59 -11.97 -1.82
N SER A 29 -9.33 -11.51 -1.81
CA SER A 29 -8.72 -10.82 -0.66
C SER A 29 -8.21 -9.43 -1.06
N CYS A 30 -8.33 -8.48 -0.14
CA CYS A 30 -7.69 -7.17 -0.22
C CYS A 30 -6.21 -7.18 0.20
N THR A 31 -5.70 -8.29 0.75
CA THR A 31 -4.28 -8.46 1.12
C THR A 31 -3.64 -9.63 0.37
N PRO A 32 -3.69 -9.65 -0.98
CA PRO A 32 -3.19 -10.79 -1.76
C PRO A 32 -1.68 -11.05 -1.55
N TYR A 33 -0.91 -10.02 -1.19
CA TYR A 33 0.52 -10.08 -0.90
C TYR A 33 0.87 -10.79 0.43
N ASP A 34 -0.09 -11.04 1.33
CA ASP A 34 0.15 -11.75 2.61
C ASP A 34 0.61 -13.20 2.43
N ARG A 35 0.39 -13.78 1.25
CA ARG A 35 0.76 -15.17 0.94
C ARG A 35 2.03 -15.31 0.12
N GLY A 36 2.77 -14.22 -0.02
CA GLY A 36 3.95 -14.13 -0.85
C GLY A 36 3.62 -13.51 -2.20
N ILE A 37 4.51 -12.65 -2.66
CA ILE A 37 4.47 -12.12 -4.02
C ILE A 37 5.26 -13.11 -4.88
N GLU A 38 4.62 -13.78 -5.83
CA GLU A 38 5.29 -14.81 -6.66
C GLU A 38 6.35 -14.24 -7.59
N ALA A 39 6.23 -12.95 -7.93
CA ALA A 39 7.18 -12.20 -8.75
C ALA A 39 7.67 -10.99 -7.97
N ASP A 40 8.84 -11.09 -7.36
CA ASP A 40 9.44 -10.00 -6.59
C ASP A 40 9.89 -8.82 -7.46
N GLU A 41 9.85 -8.96 -8.80
CA GLU A 41 10.27 -7.95 -9.77
C GLU A 41 9.28 -7.83 -10.95
N GLY A 42 9.21 -6.62 -11.54
CA GLY A 42 8.45 -6.37 -12.76
C GLY A 42 7.38 -5.30 -12.61
N ILE A 43 6.39 -5.33 -13.50
CA ILE A 43 5.30 -4.34 -13.54
C ILE A 43 4.05 -4.94 -12.89
N GLY A 44 3.66 -4.36 -11.76
CA GLY A 44 2.39 -4.66 -11.09
C GLY A 44 1.29 -3.71 -11.55
N SER A 45 0.04 -4.16 -11.43
CA SER A 45 -1.14 -3.34 -11.68
C SER A 45 -2.19 -3.61 -10.62
N TRP A 46 -2.10 -2.89 -9.51
CA TRP A 46 -2.94 -3.10 -8.33
C TRP A 46 -4.02 -2.04 -8.19
N ALA A 47 -5.24 -2.48 -7.89
CA ALA A 47 -6.34 -1.58 -7.54
C ALA A 47 -6.42 -1.29 -6.03
N GLU A 48 -5.85 -2.17 -5.19
CA GLU A 48 -5.84 -2.02 -3.74
C GLU A 48 -4.69 -1.12 -3.30
N SER A 49 -4.98 -0.14 -2.46
CA SER A 49 -4.04 0.95 -2.14
C SER A 49 -2.83 0.51 -1.32
N ASN A 50 -2.98 -0.42 -0.37
CA ASN A 50 -1.85 -0.93 0.38
C ASN A 50 -0.96 -1.84 -0.49
N ALA A 51 -1.54 -2.64 -1.38
CA ALA A 51 -0.80 -3.47 -2.34
C ALA A 51 0.13 -2.61 -3.21
N VAL A 52 -0.34 -1.44 -3.64
CA VAL A 52 0.47 -0.45 -4.37
C VAL A 52 1.65 0.02 -3.51
N CYS A 53 1.37 0.53 -2.31
CA CYS A 53 2.39 1.09 -1.43
C CYS A 53 3.40 0.05 -0.95
N PHE A 54 2.92 -1.12 -0.52
CA PHE A 54 3.74 -2.23 -0.07
C PHE A 54 4.62 -2.78 -1.19
N SER A 55 4.07 -3.04 -2.38
CA SER A 55 4.84 -3.55 -3.52
C SER A 55 5.92 -2.58 -3.95
N ASN A 56 5.60 -1.28 -4.05
CA ASN A 56 6.60 -0.29 -4.44
C ASN A 56 7.72 -0.11 -3.40
N SER A 57 7.44 -0.35 -2.11
CA SER A 57 8.38 -0.07 -1.01
C SER A 57 9.23 -1.28 -0.62
N TYR A 58 8.62 -2.46 -0.51
CA TYR A 58 9.24 -3.67 0.06
C TYR A 58 9.54 -4.76 -0.96
N THR A 59 9.18 -4.58 -2.24
CA THR A 59 9.59 -5.48 -3.33
C THR A 59 10.20 -4.70 -4.49
N SER A 60 10.64 -5.40 -5.53
CA SER A 60 11.13 -4.79 -6.78
C SER A 60 10.00 -4.61 -7.81
N LEU A 61 8.74 -4.76 -7.39
CA LEU A 61 7.59 -4.46 -8.24
C LEU A 61 7.41 -2.94 -8.41
N VAL A 62 7.02 -2.57 -9.62
CA VAL A 62 6.75 -1.18 -10.00
C VAL A 62 5.30 -1.08 -10.44
N THR A 63 4.50 -0.32 -9.70
CA THR A 63 3.05 -0.21 -9.93
C THR A 63 2.57 1.21 -9.71
N ASN A 64 1.58 1.63 -10.50
CA ASN A 64 0.75 2.78 -10.19
C ASN A 64 -0.45 2.36 -9.34
N ARG A 65 -1.20 3.36 -8.86
CA ARG A 65 -2.55 3.14 -8.34
C ARG A 65 -3.51 3.01 -9.52
N GLU A 66 -3.89 1.78 -9.80
CA GLU A 66 -4.74 1.44 -10.93
C GLU A 66 -6.21 1.32 -10.49
N SER A 67 -7.13 1.39 -11.44
CA SER A 67 -8.53 1.05 -11.20
C SER A 67 -8.72 -0.46 -11.36
N GLY A 68 -9.83 -1.01 -10.87
CA GLY A 68 -10.18 -2.41 -11.15
C GLY A 68 -10.23 -2.72 -12.66
N LEU A 69 -10.70 -1.76 -13.47
CA LEU A 69 -10.77 -1.91 -14.93
C LEU A 69 -9.39 -1.89 -15.60
N SER A 70 -8.51 -0.97 -15.22
CA SER A 70 -7.15 -0.91 -15.79
C SER A 70 -6.27 -2.06 -15.30
N ALA A 71 -6.48 -2.54 -14.07
CA ALA A 71 -5.87 -3.77 -13.57
C ALA A 71 -6.30 -5.00 -14.37
N LEU A 72 -7.61 -5.15 -14.63
CA LEU A 72 -8.11 -6.23 -15.48
C LEU A 72 -7.58 -6.13 -16.92
N ALA A 73 -7.60 -4.94 -17.51
CA ALA A 73 -7.07 -4.72 -18.85
C ALA A 73 -5.58 -5.10 -18.93
N THR A 74 -4.79 -4.77 -17.91
CA THR A 74 -3.38 -5.18 -17.81
C THR A 74 -3.24 -6.69 -17.71
N ALA A 75 -4.08 -7.36 -16.92
CA ALA A 75 -4.07 -8.83 -16.81
C ALA A 75 -4.42 -9.52 -18.13
N LEU A 76 -5.38 -8.99 -18.89
CA LEU A 76 -5.82 -9.54 -20.18
C LEU A 76 -4.81 -9.29 -21.30
N THR A 77 -4.27 -8.07 -21.38
CA THR A 77 -3.38 -7.67 -22.48
C THR A 77 -1.92 -8.02 -22.19
N GLY A 78 -1.54 -8.14 -20.93
CA GLY A 78 -0.15 -8.19 -20.49
C GLY A 78 0.56 -6.85 -20.62
N TRP A 79 -0.18 -5.74 -20.70
CA TRP A 79 0.37 -4.40 -20.94
C TRP A 79 -0.15 -3.37 -19.94
N ALA A 80 0.75 -2.65 -19.27
CA ALA A 80 0.42 -1.51 -18.41
C ALA A 80 0.78 -0.18 -19.09
N PRO A 81 -0.02 0.88 -18.93
CA PRO A 81 0.33 2.21 -19.41
C PRO A 81 1.59 2.74 -18.72
N ARG A 82 2.52 3.36 -19.45
CA ARG A 82 3.77 3.88 -18.89
C ARG A 82 3.63 5.32 -18.43
N TRP A 83 3.36 5.54 -17.15
CA TRP A 83 3.22 6.85 -16.51
C TRP A 83 3.50 6.77 -15.00
N GLY A 84 3.50 7.90 -14.31
CA GLY A 84 3.58 7.93 -12.84
C GLY A 84 4.81 7.20 -12.30
N LEU A 85 4.61 6.30 -11.34
CA LEU A 85 5.65 5.53 -10.67
C LEU A 85 6.31 4.45 -11.56
N HIS A 86 5.79 4.19 -12.77
CA HIS A 86 6.52 3.40 -13.76
C HIS A 86 7.74 4.13 -14.33
N LEU A 87 7.83 5.45 -14.13
CA LEU A 87 8.99 6.25 -14.50
C LEU A 87 9.89 6.41 -13.28
N ALA A 88 11.14 5.97 -13.40
CA ALA A 88 12.10 6.01 -12.28
C ALA A 88 12.35 7.44 -11.75
N GLU A 89 12.30 8.44 -12.64
CA GLU A 89 12.42 9.86 -12.28
C GLU A 89 11.33 10.36 -11.31
N ASN A 90 10.18 9.70 -11.25
CA ASN A 90 9.09 10.04 -10.34
C ASN A 90 9.21 9.36 -8.97
N ARG A 91 10.13 8.40 -8.80
CA ARG A 91 10.30 7.60 -7.58
C ARG A 91 11.37 8.22 -6.70
N VAL A 92 11.11 9.41 -6.19
CA VAL A 92 12.03 10.16 -5.31
C VAL A 92 11.34 10.57 -4.02
N PRO A 93 12.03 10.52 -2.86
CA PRO A 93 11.44 10.93 -1.59
C PRO A 93 11.17 12.42 -1.58
N ASN A 94 10.01 12.81 -1.05
CA ASN A 94 9.58 14.20 -0.99
C ASN A 94 9.40 14.72 0.44
N ILE A 95 9.37 13.84 1.44
CA ILE A 95 9.28 14.21 2.86
C ILE A 95 10.36 13.42 3.62
N LEU A 96 11.07 14.07 4.55
CA LEU A 96 11.94 13.38 5.50
C LEU A 96 11.20 13.22 6.82
N VAL A 97 11.16 12.00 7.33
CA VAL A 97 10.57 11.66 8.62
C VAL A 97 11.65 11.06 9.51
N LYS A 98 11.88 11.68 10.66
CA LYS A 98 12.78 11.18 11.70
C LYS A 98 11.98 10.64 12.86
N VAL A 99 12.15 9.36 13.16
CA VAL A 99 11.51 8.71 14.30
C VAL A 99 12.42 8.83 15.52
N GLU A 100 11.90 9.42 16.59
CA GLU A 100 12.59 9.65 17.88
C GLU A 100 11.77 9.07 19.05
N CYS A 101 11.14 7.92 18.83
CA CYS A 101 10.38 7.19 19.84
C CYS A 101 10.59 5.68 19.72
N THR A 102 10.16 4.92 20.72
CA THR A 102 10.24 3.46 20.66
C THR A 102 9.09 2.92 19.81
N MET A 103 9.41 2.06 18.84
CA MET A 103 8.42 1.41 17.96
C MET A 103 8.39 -0.09 18.27
N ALA A 104 7.51 -0.51 19.16
CA ALA A 104 7.51 -1.85 19.75
C ALA A 104 6.64 -2.85 18.98
N ASP A 105 5.50 -2.42 18.46
CA ASP A 105 4.54 -3.31 17.81
C ASP A 105 3.95 -2.76 16.50
N SER A 106 3.17 -3.57 15.78
CA SER A 106 2.58 -3.21 14.49
C SER A 106 1.62 -2.01 14.57
N THR A 107 1.02 -1.77 15.74
CA THR A 107 0.12 -0.63 15.98
C THR A 107 0.90 0.68 15.93
N ASP A 108 2.11 0.71 16.52
CA ASP A 108 2.99 1.90 16.44
C ASP A 108 3.31 2.24 14.99
N TRP A 109 3.63 1.21 14.18
CA TRP A 109 3.90 1.37 12.75
C TRP A 109 2.68 1.87 11.97
N SER A 110 1.48 1.37 12.29
CA SER A 110 0.22 1.89 11.74
C SER A 110 0.00 3.35 12.14
N ILE A 111 0.29 3.72 13.39
CA ILE A 111 0.13 5.07 13.90
C ILE A 111 1.10 6.02 13.20
N LEU A 112 2.34 5.60 12.98
CA LEU A 112 3.31 6.40 12.23
C LEU A 112 2.81 6.70 10.82
N GLY A 113 2.31 5.69 10.09
CA GLY A 113 1.77 5.91 8.74
C GLY A 113 0.58 6.88 8.71
N ASP A 114 -0.33 6.77 9.67
CA ASP A 114 -1.45 7.70 9.84
C ASP A 114 -0.98 9.11 10.20
N TRP A 115 -0.03 9.24 11.12
CA TRP A 115 0.52 10.51 11.55
C TRP A 115 1.22 11.25 10.42
N ILE A 116 2.04 10.56 9.62
CA ILE A 116 2.72 11.13 8.45
C ILE A 116 1.68 11.73 7.50
N GLY A 117 0.63 10.97 7.20
CA GLY A 117 -0.47 11.42 6.34
C GLY A 117 -1.16 12.68 6.84
N LYS A 118 -1.37 12.79 8.16
CA LYS A 118 -1.96 13.99 8.78
C LYS A 118 -1.06 15.23 8.76
N GLN A 119 0.24 15.07 8.58
CA GLN A 119 1.16 16.21 8.51
C GLN A 119 1.22 16.84 7.11
N ILE A 120 0.61 16.20 6.10
CA ILE A 120 0.65 16.68 4.71
C ILE A 120 0.00 18.05 4.61
N ARG A 121 0.73 18.98 4.01
CA ARG A 121 0.28 20.36 3.85
C ARG A 121 -0.12 20.65 2.40
N PRO A 122 -1.20 21.41 2.16
CA PRO A 122 -1.68 21.73 0.81
C PRO A 122 -0.64 22.43 -0.08
N GLU A 123 0.31 23.16 0.51
CA GLU A 123 1.39 23.84 -0.19
C GLU A 123 2.50 22.92 -0.71
N TRP A 124 2.56 21.67 -0.27
CA TRP A 124 3.59 20.73 -0.71
C TRP A 124 3.31 20.23 -2.13
N GLY A 125 4.33 20.34 -2.99
CA GLY A 125 4.28 19.84 -4.36
C GLY A 125 4.40 18.32 -4.41
N LEU A 126 3.29 17.61 -4.23
CA LEU A 126 3.22 16.15 -4.17
C LEU A 126 2.45 15.55 -5.37
N PRO A 127 2.96 15.65 -6.62
CA PRO A 127 2.21 15.28 -7.82
C PRO A 127 1.79 13.80 -7.86
N TRP A 128 2.55 12.93 -7.19
CA TRP A 128 2.28 11.50 -7.09
C TRP A 128 1.83 11.07 -5.69
N GLY A 129 1.57 12.03 -4.79
CA GLY A 129 1.27 11.76 -3.38
C GLY A 129 2.50 11.87 -2.46
N PRO A 130 2.28 11.75 -1.14
CA PRO A 130 3.35 11.75 -0.15
C PRO A 130 4.24 10.52 -0.35
N MET A 131 5.54 10.71 -0.45
CA MET A 131 6.51 9.63 -0.58
C MET A 131 7.63 9.87 0.45
N PRO A 132 7.42 9.47 1.70
CA PRO A 132 8.33 9.77 2.79
C PRO A 132 9.56 8.87 2.76
N ARG A 133 10.72 9.45 3.10
CA ARG A 133 11.88 8.71 3.61
C ARG A 133 11.81 8.74 5.13
N ILE A 134 11.88 7.57 5.76
CA ILE A 134 11.72 7.35 7.19
C ILE A 134 13.03 6.85 7.76
N THR A 135 13.53 7.56 8.77
CA THR A 135 14.78 7.27 9.48
C THR A 135 14.51 7.04 10.96
N GLY A 136 15.39 6.32 11.66
CA GLY A 136 15.26 6.08 13.11
C GLY A 136 14.29 4.97 13.50
N LEU A 137 13.85 4.14 12.54
CA LEU A 137 13.09 2.92 12.83
C LEU A 137 14.00 1.85 13.51
N PRO A 138 13.42 0.92 14.29
CA PRO A 138 14.18 -0.18 14.88
C PRO A 138 14.80 -1.06 13.80
N GLU A 139 15.94 -1.70 14.09
CA GLU A 139 16.66 -2.55 13.13
C GLU A 139 15.83 -3.74 12.65
N TRP A 140 14.96 -4.28 13.51
CA TRP A 140 14.08 -5.40 13.18
C TRP A 140 12.64 -4.93 12.93
N ALA A 141 12.02 -5.43 11.87
CA ALA A 141 10.59 -5.25 11.59
C ALA A 141 9.95 -6.53 11.05
N SER A 142 8.79 -6.89 11.60
CA SER A 142 8.00 -8.01 11.10
C SER A 142 7.32 -7.65 9.76
N PHE A 143 6.76 -8.67 9.09
CA PHE A 143 5.89 -8.44 7.93
C PHE A 143 4.65 -7.60 8.31
N GLU A 144 4.03 -7.89 9.45
CA GLU A 144 2.86 -7.13 9.93
C GLU A 144 3.18 -5.67 10.24
N MET A 145 4.36 -5.37 10.82
CA MET A 145 4.81 -4.00 11.05
C MET A 145 4.95 -3.23 9.73
N ARG A 146 5.63 -3.83 8.75
CA ARG A 146 5.83 -3.24 7.41
C ARG A 146 4.50 -2.98 6.70
N LYS A 147 3.60 -3.97 6.73
CA LYS A 147 2.25 -3.89 6.17
C LYS A 147 1.39 -2.84 6.87
N ALA A 148 1.46 -2.75 8.20
CA ALA A 148 0.70 -1.78 8.99
C ALA A 148 1.09 -0.34 8.63
N LEU A 149 2.39 -0.07 8.49
CA LEU A 149 2.89 1.24 8.09
C LEU A 149 2.40 1.64 6.69
N THR A 150 2.55 0.77 5.69
CA THR A 150 2.10 1.09 4.33
C THR A 150 0.58 1.17 4.24
N ALA A 151 -0.16 0.35 5.00
CA ALA A 151 -1.62 0.38 4.99
C ALA A 151 -2.15 1.72 5.50
N ALA A 152 -1.60 2.21 6.62
CA ALA A 152 -1.98 3.48 7.18
C ALA A 152 -1.55 4.66 6.30
N ALA A 153 -0.33 4.64 5.75
CA ALA A 153 0.14 5.68 4.84
C ALA A 153 -0.68 5.74 3.54
N ALA A 154 -1.08 4.58 3.00
CA ALA A 154 -1.85 4.47 1.76
C ALA A 154 -3.23 5.15 1.86
N ASN A 155 -3.83 5.22 3.06
CA ASN A 155 -5.07 5.96 3.31
C ASN A 155 -4.96 7.46 2.96
N TYR A 156 -3.75 8.01 3.03
CA TYR A 156 -3.43 9.40 2.68
C TYR A 156 -2.80 9.52 1.29
N GLY A 157 -2.95 8.48 0.46
CA GLY A 157 -2.49 8.49 -0.93
C GLY A 157 -0.99 8.25 -1.09
N CYS A 158 -0.29 7.72 -0.08
CA CYS A 158 1.11 7.32 -0.21
C CYS A 158 1.25 6.12 -1.16
N PRO A 159 1.89 6.28 -2.33
CA PRO A 159 2.06 5.17 -3.29
C PRO A 159 3.34 4.37 -3.06
N MET A 160 4.28 4.90 -2.27
CA MET A 160 5.62 4.37 -2.02
C MET A 160 6.26 5.12 -0.85
N LEU A 161 7.04 4.43 -0.03
CA LEU A 161 7.87 5.00 1.02
C LEU A 161 9.25 4.34 1.05
N TRP A 162 10.21 5.01 1.68
CA TRP A 162 11.51 4.42 2.02
C TRP A 162 11.61 4.35 3.54
N ALA A 163 11.76 3.14 4.07
CA ALA A 163 12.11 2.92 5.47
C ALA A 163 13.57 2.47 5.52
N ASP A 164 14.45 3.35 6.00
CA ASP A 164 15.90 3.07 6.07
C ASP A 164 16.13 1.79 6.89
N GLY A 165 16.93 0.87 6.34
CA GLY A 165 17.19 -0.46 6.92
C GLY A 165 16.17 -1.56 6.56
N HIS A 166 14.98 -1.19 6.07
CA HIS A 166 13.89 -2.14 5.74
C HIS A 166 13.51 -2.18 4.27
N THR A 167 13.89 -1.16 3.50
CA THR A 167 13.64 -1.00 2.07
C THR A 167 14.95 -0.77 1.33
N ILE A 168 14.90 -0.69 0.00
CA ILE A 168 16.04 -0.24 -0.80
C ILE A 168 16.46 1.19 -0.38
N GLU A 169 17.72 1.54 -0.61
CA GLU A 169 18.20 2.89 -0.29
C GLU A 169 17.40 3.96 -1.05
N ALA A 170 17.05 5.03 -0.33
CA ALA A 170 16.35 6.16 -0.91
C ALA A 170 17.29 6.92 -1.86
N PRO A 171 16.83 7.31 -3.06
CA PRO A 171 17.57 8.22 -3.93
C PRO A 171 17.93 9.51 -3.20
N GLU A 172 19.14 10.03 -3.46
CA GLU A 172 19.53 11.33 -2.95
C GLU A 172 18.71 12.44 -3.61
N VAL A 173 18.23 13.39 -2.80
CA VAL A 173 17.47 14.55 -3.25
C VAL A 173 18.09 15.82 -2.70
N GLY A 174 18.07 16.90 -3.48
CA GLY A 174 18.64 18.18 -3.05
C GLY A 174 17.84 18.88 -1.94
N SER A 175 16.56 18.57 -1.80
CA SER A 175 15.67 19.13 -0.77
C SER A 175 14.39 18.31 -0.62
N TYR A 176 13.85 18.25 0.60
CA TYR A 176 12.51 17.74 0.86
C TYR A 176 11.48 18.89 0.88
N GLN A 177 10.21 18.57 0.62
CA GLN A 177 9.09 19.49 0.80
C GLN A 177 8.82 19.77 2.29
N GLY A 178 9.13 18.79 3.15
CA GLY A 178 9.01 18.92 4.59
C GLY A 178 9.91 17.94 5.33
N GLU A 179 10.36 18.37 6.51
CA GLU A 179 11.06 17.54 7.48
C GLU A 179 10.21 17.44 8.74
N LEU A 180 9.95 16.21 9.18
CA LEU A 180 9.03 15.88 10.26
C LEU A 180 9.77 15.04 11.30
N THR A 181 9.54 15.32 12.58
CA THR A 181 10.05 14.49 13.67
C THR A 181 8.88 13.86 14.39
N PHE A 182 8.85 12.52 14.43
CA PHE A 182 7.83 11.75 15.13
C PHE A 182 8.35 11.38 16.52
N THR A 183 7.74 11.94 17.56
CA THR A 183 8.16 11.79 18.96
C THR A 183 7.22 10.89 19.76
N GLU A 184 7.64 10.54 20.97
CA GLU A 184 6.82 9.78 21.93
C GLU A 184 5.49 10.49 22.25
N ASP A 185 5.51 11.84 22.32
CA ASP A 185 4.30 12.64 22.53
C ASP A 185 3.34 12.53 21.35
N ASN A 186 3.86 12.50 20.12
CA ASN A 186 3.03 12.29 18.93
C ASN A 186 2.40 10.89 18.94
N LEU A 187 3.19 9.86 19.27
CA LEU A 187 2.70 8.48 19.40
C LEU A 187 1.56 8.41 20.42
N ALA A 188 1.77 8.93 21.63
CA ALA A 188 0.77 8.94 22.70
C ALA A 188 -0.49 9.76 22.36
N GLU A 189 -0.35 10.87 21.64
CA GLU A 189 -1.48 11.64 21.13
C GLU A 189 -2.30 10.86 20.10
N ARG A 190 -1.66 10.26 19.10
CA ARG A 190 -2.34 9.46 18.08
C ARG A 190 -3.05 8.25 18.68
N TYR A 191 -2.45 7.57 19.65
CA TYR A 191 -3.10 6.48 20.39
C TYR A 191 -4.40 6.95 21.04
N ARG A 192 -4.40 8.10 21.72
CA ARG A 192 -5.61 8.65 22.35
C ARG A 192 -6.69 9.00 21.34
N GLU A 193 -6.32 9.52 20.17
CA GLU A 193 -7.26 9.89 19.13
C GLU A 193 -7.90 8.69 18.42
N LEU A 194 -7.10 7.65 18.12
CA LEU A 194 -7.55 6.47 17.39
C LEU A 194 -8.18 5.40 18.29
N SER A 195 -8.04 5.54 19.61
CA SER A 195 -8.67 4.63 20.58
C SER A 195 -10.19 4.59 20.40
N PRO A 196 -10.79 3.38 20.32
CA PRO A 196 -12.24 3.25 20.25
C PRO A 196 -12.92 3.92 21.44
N LYS A 197 -13.85 4.84 21.17
CA LYS A 197 -14.62 5.54 22.23
C LYS A 197 -15.84 4.74 22.72
N GLY A 198 -16.00 3.50 22.29
CA GLY A 198 -17.12 2.61 22.63
C GLY A 198 -16.78 1.12 22.48
N ARG A 199 -17.64 0.23 22.98
CA ARG A 199 -17.48 -1.23 22.95
C ARG A 199 -17.47 -1.73 21.49
N SER A 200 -16.32 -2.20 20.99
CA SER A 200 -16.23 -2.86 19.69
C SER A 200 -16.59 -4.35 19.83
N THR A 201 -17.62 -4.80 19.13
CA THR A 201 -17.88 -6.23 18.91
C THR A 201 -17.04 -6.66 17.71
N SER A 202 -15.98 -7.45 17.92
CA SER A 202 -15.19 -8.01 16.84
C SER A 202 -15.92 -9.17 16.19
N SER A 203 -16.18 -9.09 14.89
CA SER A 203 -16.53 -10.24 14.05
C SER A 203 -15.31 -10.64 13.23
N SER A 204 -14.62 -11.71 13.63
CA SER A 204 -13.60 -12.37 12.81
C SER A 204 -14.29 -13.32 11.84
N SER A 205 -14.20 -13.03 10.53
CA SER A 205 -14.61 -13.97 9.49
C SER A 205 -13.36 -14.65 8.92
N ASP A 206 -13.18 -15.92 9.26
CA ASP A 206 -12.25 -16.85 8.62
C ASP A 206 -12.89 -17.43 7.34
N ALA A 207 -12.16 -17.43 6.21
CA ALA A 207 -12.55 -18.12 4.98
C ALA A 207 -11.33 -18.51 4.10
N PRO A 208 -11.45 -19.53 3.21
CA PRO A 208 -10.35 -20.38 2.72
C PRO A 208 -9.48 -19.83 1.54
N LYS A 209 -8.56 -20.68 1.03
CA LYS A 209 -7.24 -20.46 0.38
C LYS A 209 -7.19 -19.99 -1.12
N PRO A 210 -6.03 -19.54 -1.68
CA PRO A 210 -5.91 -18.69 -2.90
C PRO A 210 -4.93 -19.15 -4.01
N ALA A 211 -4.76 -18.34 -5.08
CA ALA A 211 -3.68 -18.47 -6.08
C ALA A 211 -3.31 -17.11 -6.81
N SER A 212 -2.32 -17.11 -7.71
CA SER A 212 -1.39 -16.08 -8.26
C SER A 212 -1.84 -14.92 -9.22
N ALA A 213 -0.95 -13.94 -9.45
CA ALA A 213 -1.04 -12.84 -10.44
C ALA A 213 0.05 -12.90 -11.53
N ARG A 214 -0.26 -12.57 -12.80
CA ARG A 214 0.67 -12.60 -13.95
C ARG A 214 1.40 -11.28 -14.23
N LEU A 215 2.67 -11.38 -14.63
CA LEU A 215 3.57 -10.28 -15.06
C LEU A 215 3.10 -9.56 -16.35
N ALA A 216 3.13 -8.22 -16.35
CA ALA A 216 2.86 -7.36 -17.50
C ALA A 216 4.12 -6.63 -18.03
N ARG A 217 4.07 -6.17 -19.29
CA ARG A 217 5.10 -5.36 -19.98
C ARG A 217 4.64 -3.90 -20.12
N LEU A 218 5.57 -2.95 -20.21
CA LEU A 218 5.24 -1.53 -20.41
C LEU A 218 4.93 -1.21 -21.88
N LEU A 219 3.79 -0.57 -22.16
CA LEU A 219 3.50 0.00 -23.48
C LEU A 219 4.45 1.17 -23.75
N ARG A 220 5.19 1.10 -24.85
CA ARG A 220 5.97 2.24 -25.38
C ARG A 220 5.04 3.03 -26.31
N GLN A 221 4.81 4.30 -25.99
CA GLN A 221 4.44 5.31 -26.99
C GLN A 221 5.71 5.84 -27.65
#